data_AF-I7LN81-F1
#
_entry.id   AF-I7LN81-F1
#
_cell.length_a   1.000
_cell.length_b   1.000
_cell.length_c   1.000
_cell.angle_alpha   90.00
_cell.angle_beta   90.00
_cell.angle_gamma   90.00
#
_symmetry.space_group_name_H-M   'P 1'
#
loop_
_entity.id
_entity.type
_entity.pdbx_description
1 polymer ?
#
loop_
_entity_poly.entity_id
_entity_poly.type
_entity_poly.pdbx_seq_one_letter_code
_entity_poly.pdbx_strand_id
1 'polypeptide(L)'
;MMWGSLSTDMLQTYGHLVDKDIDAAIAQLYGVVTPETETSDSLEPRQCPRCLSVWGPALQHCGVCGAPLTREGMADLDDALDELRDLIKQDQVQAIEAIQTLQEMEPSRSPAA
;
A
#
# COMPACT_ATOMS: atom_id res chain seq x y z
N MET A 1 -11.84 -22.22 -29.46
CA MET A 1 -10.70 -23.04 -29.89
C MET A 1 -9.72 -22.16 -30.63
N MET A 2 -8.49 -22.00 -30.11
CA MET A 2 -7.24 -21.63 -30.81
C MET A 2 -6.16 -21.46 -29.70
N TRP A 3 -5.34 -22.51 -29.49
CA TRP A 3 -3.96 -22.52 -28.94
C TRP A 3 -3.65 -22.01 -27.52
N GLY A 4 -3.23 -22.94 -26.64
CA GLY A 4 -2.21 -22.73 -25.59
C GLY A 4 -2.56 -21.78 -24.44
N SER A 5 -2.17 -22.12 -23.21
CA SER A 5 -2.24 -21.15 -22.12
C SER A 5 -1.21 -20.03 -22.35
N LEU A 6 -1.59 -18.78 -22.10
CA LEU A 6 -0.66 -17.64 -22.12
C LEU A 6 0.48 -17.79 -21.09
N SER A 7 0.40 -18.77 -20.20
CA SER A 7 1.40 -19.09 -19.18
C SER A 7 2.56 -19.94 -19.67
N THR A 8 2.61 -20.34 -20.95
CA THR A 8 3.80 -21.03 -21.48
C THR A 8 4.99 -20.08 -21.55
N ASP A 9 6.20 -20.58 -21.24
CA ASP A 9 7.43 -19.78 -21.27
C ASP A 9 7.64 -19.06 -22.62
N MET A 10 7.27 -19.73 -23.71
CA MET A 10 7.36 -19.17 -25.06
C MET A 10 6.38 -18.00 -25.27
N LEU A 11 5.14 -18.09 -24.80
CA LEU A 11 4.17 -16.99 -24.96
C LEU A 11 4.40 -15.86 -23.95
N GLN A 12 4.86 -16.17 -22.73
CA GLN A 12 5.22 -15.16 -21.74
C GLN A 12 6.33 -14.23 -22.22
N THR A 13 7.32 -14.75 -22.94
CA THR A 13 8.45 -13.97 -23.43
C THR A 13 8.05 -12.93 -24.49
N TYR A 14 6.96 -13.15 -25.24
CA TYR A 14 6.54 -12.30 -26.36
C TYR A 14 5.15 -11.66 -26.19
N GLY A 15 4.39 -12.03 -25.16
CA GLY A 15 3.00 -11.61 -24.92
C GLY A 15 2.84 -10.26 -24.23
N HIS A 16 3.85 -9.40 -24.31
CA HIS A 16 3.85 -8.09 -23.65
C HIS A 16 3.18 -6.99 -24.49
N LEU A 17 2.97 -7.24 -25.78
CA LEU A 17 2.22 -6.34 -26.67
C LEU A 17 0.76 -6.77 -26.71
N VAL A 18 -0.11 -5.86 -26.28
CA VAL A 18 -1.57 -6.01 -26.37
C VAL A 18 -2.08 -5.07 -27.45
N ASP A 19 -3.24 -5.36 -28.05
CA ASP A 19 -3.86 -4.52 -29.08
C ASP A 19 -3.95 -3.04 -28.66
N LYS A 20 -4.18 -2.79 -27.36
CA LYS A 20 -4.21 -1.46 -26.77
C LYS A 20 -2.91 -0.67 -26.94
N ASP A 21 -1.76 -1.33 -26.90
CA ASP A 21 -0.45 -0.70 -27.08
C ASP A 21 -0.27 -0.22 -28.53
N ILE A 22 -0.80 -1.00 -29.49
CA ILE A 22 -0.81 -0.66 -30.91
C ILE A 22 -1.71 0.56 -31.15
N ASP A 23 -2.93 0.54 -30.60
CA ASP A 23 -3.88 1.65 -30.71
C ASP A 23 -3.32 2.94 -30.10
N ALA A 24 -2.66 2.85 -28.94
CA ALA A 24 -2.00 3.98 -28.29
C ALA A 24 -0.85 4.56 -29.14
N ALA A 25 0.00 3.72 -29.72
CA ALA A 25 1.08 4.16 -30.59
C ALA A 25 0.56 4.84 -31.87
N ILE A 26 -0.51 4.31 -32.47
CA ILE A 26 -1.17 4.92 -33.62
C ILE A 26 -1.76 6.28 -33.24
N ALA A 27 -2.48 6.37 -32.12
CA ALA A 27 -3.06 7.62 -31.65
C ALA A 27 -2.00 8.71 -31.42
N GLN A 28 -0.86 8.35 -30.80
CA GLN A 28 0.27 9.27 -30.62
C GLN A 28 0.83 9.79 -31.94
N LEU A 29 0.99 8.93 -32.96
CA LEU A 29 1.47 9.34 -34.29
C LEU A 29 0.56 10.39 -34.95
N TYR A 30 -0.75 10.30 -34.73
CA TYR A 30 -1.73 11.25 -35.26
C TYR A 30 -2.00 12.44 -34.33
N GLY A 31 -1.27 12.57 -33.22
CA GLY A 31 -1.45 13.65 -32.24
C GLY A 31 -2.78 13.57 -31.47
N VAL A 32 -3.40 12.40 -31.43
CA VAL A 32 -4.63 12.16 -30.66
C VAL A 32 -4.24 11.89 -29.22
N VAL A 33 -4.64 12.77 -28.31
CA VAL A 33 -4.48 12.56 -26.87
C VAL A 33 -5.50 11.51 -26.44
N THR A 34 -5.05 10.26 -26.32
CA THR A 34 -5.80 9.26 -25.56
C THR A 34 -5.67 9.61 -24.08
N PRO A 35 -6.76 9.60 -23.29
CA PRO A 35 -6.63 9.67 -21.84
C PRO A 35 -5.65 8.57 -21.43
N GLU A 36 -4.65 8.91 -20.60
CA GLU A 36 -3.89 7.87 -19.92
C GLU A 36 -4.94 6.92 -19.35
N THR A 37 -4.82 5.62 -19.64
CA THR A 37 -5.57 4.69 -18.82
C THR A 37 -5.07 4.96 -17.42
N GLU A 38 -5.91 5.62 -16.64
CA GLU A 38 -5.85 5.54 -15.20
C GLU A 38 -5.65 4.06 -14.96
N THR A 39 -4.46 3.69 -14.51
CA THR A 39 -4.26 2.42 -13.81
C THR A 39 -5.34 2.46 -12.77
N SER A 40 -6.45 1.78 -13.08
CA SER A 40 -7.61 1.67 -12.22
C SER A 40 -7.06 1.37 -10.84
N ASP A 41 -7.60 1.97 -9.80
CA ASP A 41 -7.22 1.70 -8.42
C ASP A 41 -7.12 0.18 -8.22
N SER A 42 -5.89 -0.32 -8.36
CA SER A 42 -5.74 -1.63 -8.98
C SER A 42 -6.10 -2.63 -7.92
N LEU A 43 -6.95 -3.61 -8.26
CA LEU A 43 -7.17 -4.77 -7.40
C LEU A 43 -5.89 -5.60 -7.18
N GLU A 44 -4.75 -5.09 -7.62
CA GLU A 44 -3.44 -5.65 -7.42
C GLU A 44 -3.08 -5.69 -5.93
N PRO A 45 -2.45 -6.79 -5.51
CA PRO A 45 -1.93 -6.90 -4.18
C PRO A 45 -0.79 -5.90 -3.95
N ARG A 46 -0.75 -5.30 -2.75
CA ARG A 46 0.28 -4.36 -2.33
C ARG A 46 1.21 -5.02 -1.31
N GLN A 47 2.51 -4.73 -1.41
CA GLN A 47 3.50 -5.19 -0.42
C GLN A 47 3.75 -4.10 0.63
N CYS A 48 3.72 -4.50 1.90
CA CYS A 48 4.04 -3.60 3.01
C CYS A 48 5.52 -3.17 2.94
N PRO A 49 5.84 -1.86 2.95
CA PRO A 49 7.22 -1.39 2.87
C PRO A 49 8.04 -1.67 4.13
N ARG A 50 7.38 -2.00 5.26
CA ARG A 50 8.03 -2.21 6.56
C ARG A 50 8.33 -3.69 6.84
N CYS A 51 7.33 -4.56 6.73
CA CYS A 51 7.45 -5.98 7.07
C CYS A 51 7.29 -6.93 5.88
N LEU A 52 7.17 -6.39 4.65
CA LEU A 52 7.13 -7.13 3.39
C LEU A 52 5.96 -8.12 3.21
N SER A 53 4.97 -8.10 4.12
CA SER A 53 3.72 -8.86 3.96
C SER A 53 2.90 -8.31 2.80
N VAL A 54 2.26 -9.21 2.06
CA VAL A 54 1.48 -8.87 0.86
C VAL A 54 0.00 -8.91 1.21
N TRP A 55 -0.72 -7.84 0.88
CA TRP A 55 -2.13 -7.66 1.20
C TRP A 55 -2.94 -7.33 -0.05
N GLY A 56 -4.24 -7.61 0.02
CA GLY A 56 -5.18 -7.16 -1.00
C GLY A 56 -5.35 -5.63 -0.99
N PRO A 57 -5.99 -5.08 -2.03
CA PRO A 57 -6.14 -3.63 -2.25
C PRO A 57 -7.02 -2.92 -1.21
N ALA A 58 -7.85 -3.66 -0.48
CA ALA A 58 -8.83 -3.09 0.45
C ALA A 58 -8.25 -2.63 1.80
N LEU A 59 -7.02 -3.04 2.15
CA LEU A 59 -6.41 -2.68 3.42
C LEU A 59 -5.64 -1.35 3.32
N GLN A 60 -6.01 -0.39 4.17
CA GLN A 60 -5.27 0.88 4.30
C GLN A 60 -4.02 0.76 5.17
N HIS A 61 -4.01 -0.18 6.12
CA HIS A 61 -2.90 -0.43 7.04
C HIS A 61 -2.52 -1.91 7.05
N CYS A 62 -1.25 -2.19 7.33
CA CYS A 62 -0.74 -3.55 7.41
C CYS A 62 -1.29 -4.28 8.65
N GLY A 63 -1.99 -5.40 8.44
CA GLY A 63 -2.53 -6.23 9.53
C GLY A 63 -1.47 -6.89 10.44
N VAL A 64 -0.19 -6.83 10.08
CA VAL A 64 0.91 -7.40 10.88
C VAL A 64 1.68 -6.34 11.66
N CYS A 65 2.07 -5.23 11.01
CA CYS A 65 2.93 -4.22 11.63
C CYS A 65 2.30 -2.83 11.78
N GLY A 66 1.06 -2.65 11.31
CA GLY A 66 0.32 -1.39 11.38
C GLY A 66 0.82 -0.29 10.42
N ALA A 67 1.84 -0.53 9.60
CA ALA A 67 2.34 0.47 8.66
C ALA A 67 1.28 0.81 7.59
N PRO A 68 1.17 2.09 7.18
CA PRO A 68 0.23 2.51 6.15
C PRO A 68 0.63 1.91 4.78
N LEU A 69 -0.38 1.45 4.03
CA LEU A 69 -0.24 0.83 2.71
C LEU A 69 -0.71 1.74 1.58
N THR A 70 -1.49 2.76 1.89
CA THR A 70 -2.06 3.72 0.92
C THR A 70 -1.76 5.16 1.34
N ARG A 71 -2.01 6.11 0.44
CA ARG A 71 -1.83 7.54 0.76
C ARG A 71 -2.83 8.01 1.80
N GLU A 72 -4.05 7.51 1.72
CA GLU A 72 -5.11 7.75 2.71
C GLU A 72 -4.68 7.21 4.07
N GLY A 73 -4.16 5.97 4.14
CA GLY A 73 -3.67 5.40 5.39
C GLY A 73 -2.48 6.17 5.98
N MET A 74 -1.65 6.84 5.16
CA MET A 74 -0.60 7.73 5.65
C MET A 74 -1.18 8.99 6.27
N ALA A 75 -2.15 9.64 5.59
CA ALA A 75 -2.83 10.82 6.12
C ALA A 75 -3.58 10.51 7.42
N ASP A 76 -4.32 9.39 7.47
CA ASP A 76 -5.06 8.96 8.66
C ASP A 76 -4.13 8.74 9.87
N LEU A 77 -2.92 8.21 9.64
CA LEU A 77 -1.93 8.02 10.68
C LEU A 77 -1.37 9.36 11.18
N ASP A 78 -1.05 10.28 10.28
CA ASP A 78 -0.55 11.61 10.63
C ASP A 78 -1.59 12.40 11.43
N ASP A 79 -2.87 12.37 11.01
CA ASP A 79 -3.98 13.00 11.72
C ASP A 79 -4.15 12.43 13.14
N ALA A 80 -4.13 11.10 13.29
CA ALA A 80 -4.21 10.45 14.59
C ALA A 80 -3.03 10.81 15.52
N LEU A 81 -1.82 10.97 14.96
CA LEU A 81 -0.64 11.39 15.71
C LEU A 81 -0.75 12.85 16.15
N ASP A 82 -1.32 13.73 15.33
CA ASP A 82 -1.55 15.12 15.68
C ASP A 82 -2.64 15.28 16.75
N GLU A 83 -3.72 14.50 16.70
CA GLU A 83 -4.72 14.44 17.78
C GLU A 83 -4.09 13.98 19.11
N LEU A 84 -3.31 12.90 19.08
CA LEU A 84 -2.57 12.43 20.25
C LEU A 84 -1.64 13.51 20.80
N ARG A 85 -0.92 14.20 19.92
CA ARG A 85 -0.02 15.29 20.29
C ARG A 85 -0.77 16.43 20.97
N ASP A 86 -1.95 16.79 20.49
CA ASP A 86 -2.74 17.86 21.09
C ASP A 86 -3.34 17.47 22.44
N LEU A 87 -3.76 16.21 22.61
CA LEU A 87 -4.17 15.68 23.91
C LEU A 87 -3.01 15.70 24.93
N ILE A 88 -1.81 15.29 24.52
CA ILE A 88 -0.61 15.33 25.38
C ILE A 88 -0.27 16.76 25.82
N LYS A 89 -0.50 17.77 24.97
CA LYS A 89 -0.29 19.18 25.34
C LYS A 89 -1.32 19.67 26.37
N GLN A 90 -2.55 19.17 26.33
CA GLN A 90 -3.62 19.62 27.23
C GLN A 90 -3.44 19.08 28.65
N ASP A 91 -2.96 17.86 28.81
CA ASP A 91 -2.80 17.23 30.13
C ASP A 91 -1.48 16.45 30.24
N GLN A 92 -0.38 17.19 30.44
CA GLN A 92 0.98 16.66 30.45
C GLN A 92 1.24 15.65 31.57
N VAL A 93 0.45 15.69 32.66
CA VAL A 93 0.62 14.81 33.82
C VAL A 93 0.00 13.44 33.55
N GLN A 94 -1.23 13.42 33.01
CA GLN A 94 -1.92 12.16 32.66
C GLN A 94 -1.20 11.40 31.53
N ALA A 95 -0.57 12.12 30.59
CA ALA A 95 0.23 11.50 29.53
C ALA A 95 1.45 10.73 30.08
N ILE A 96 2.11 11.25 31.12
CA ILE A 96 3.27 10.58 31.76
C ILE A 96 2.81 9.34 32.53
N GLU A 97 1.71 9.43 33.28
CA GLU A 97 1.13 8.28 34.01
C GLU A 97 0.68 7.17 33.06
N ALA A 98 0.08 7.52 31.91
CA ALA A 98 -0.30 6.56 30.88
C ALA A 98 0.91 5.84 30.25
N ILE A 99 2.01 6.55 30.01
CA ILE A 99 3.25 5.94 29.50
C ILE A 99 3.87 4.99 30.55
N GLN A 100 3.90 5.41 31.82
CA GLN A 100 4.43 4.59 32.91
C GLN A 100 3.64 3.29 33.07
N THR A 101 2.31 3.36 33.02
CA THR A 101 1.45 2.17 33.10
C THR A 101 1.60 1.24 31.88
N LEU A 102 1.76 1.78 30.67
CA LEU A 102 2.04 0.97 29.48
C LEU A 102 3.41 0.27 29.56
N GLN A 103 4.44 0.95 30.07
CA GLN A 103 5.78 0.36 30.29
C GLN A 103 5.76 -0.74 31.36
N GLU A 104 4.96 -0.58 32.41
CA GLU A 104 4.76 -1.62 33.43
C GLU A 104 3.98 -2.84 32.90
N MET A 105 3.19 -2.68 31.84
CA MET A 105 2.47 -3.76 31.15
C MET A 105 3.28 -4.46 30.05
N GLU A 106 4.48 -3.98 29.69
CA GLU A 106 5.39 -4.58 28.69
C GLU A 106 6.49 -5.55 29.22
N PRO A 107 6.39 -6.31 30.34
CA PRO A 107 7.53 -7.09 30.82
C PRO A 107 7.80 -8.42 30.05
N SER A 108 7.27 -8.65 28.84
CA SER A 108 7.42 -9.96 28.17
C SER A 108 7.83 -9.97 26.69
N ARG A 109 8.11 -8.84 26.03
CA ARG A 109 8.64 -8.87 24.66
C ARG A 109 10.17 -8.91 24.66
N SER A 110 10.72 -10.07 24.99
CA SER A 110 12.13 -10.42 24.78
C SER A 110 12.54 -10.09 23.34
N PRO A 111 13.72 -9.50 23.08
CA PRO A 111 14.24 -9.39 21.73
C PRO A 111 14.48 -10.81 21.19
N ALA A 112 13.91 -11.11 20.03
CA ALA A 112 14.20 -12.34 19.30
C ALA A 112 15.67 -12.29 18.86
N ALA A 113 16.42 -13.32 19.27
CA ALA A 113 17.76 -13.66 18.79
C ALA A 113 17.72 -14.20 17.36
#